data_AF-A0A7C7DXH4-F1
#
_entry.id   AF-A0A7C7DXH4-F1
#
_cell.length_a   1.000
_cell.length_b   1.000
_cell.length_c   1.000
_cell.angle_alpha   90.00
_cell.angle_beta   90.00
_cell.angle_gamma   90.00
#
_symmetry.space_group_name_H-M   'P 1'
#
loop_
_entity.id
_entity.type
_entity.pdbx_description
1 polymer ?
#
loop_
_entity_poly.entity_id
_entity_poly.type
_entity_poly.pdbx_seq_one_letter_code
_entity_poly.pdbx_strand_id
1 'polypeptide(L)'
;MTDDLHSRYQQVLQIYSEGAVFMSSRLARAGAGVCLFLLFVLIAFFVLAQPGLAAGAVYYVAPTGNDANPGTEAQPWRTIQKAANSVNPGDTVFIRGGAYNEVVLLTRSGTADNYITFQNYPGETPIIDGAGKSSSDYWNGLFAIRGVSATNRTQYIKVIGLRVQNSGSNAGFGISCYY
;
A
#
# COMPACT_ATOMS: atom_id res chain seq x y z
N MET A 1 14.31 -13.20 -23.78
CA MET A 1 12.96 -12.63 -23.49
C MET A 1 13.02 -11.15 -23.07
N THR A 2 14.10 -10.43 -23.40
CA THR A 2 14.32 -9.00 -23.13
C THR A 2 14.29 -8.15 -24.41
N ASP A 3 14.44 -8.78 -25.58
CA ASP A 3 14.55 -8.09 -26.86
C ASP A 3 13.20 -7.55 -27.37
N ASP A 4 12.09 -8.18 -26.96
CA ASP A 4 10.73 -7.75 -27.31
C ASP A 4 10.36 -6.40 -26.68
N LEU A 5 10.70 -6.20 -25.41
CA LEU A 5 10.37 -4.97 -24.68
C LEU A 5 11.17 -3.77 -25.20
N HIS A 6 12.43 -3.98 -25.60
CA HIS A 6 13.23 -2.91 -26.19
C HIS A 6 12.71 -2.51 -27.57
N SER A 7 12.34 -3.48 -28.42
CA SER A 7 11.76 -3.21 -29.75
C SER A 7 10.43 -2.46 -29.66
N ARG A 8 9.56 -2.86 -28.73
CA ARG A 8 8.26 -2.21 -28.50
C ARG A 8 8.42 -0.79 -27.95
N TYR A 9 9.44 -0.54 -27.14
CA TYR A 9 9.77 0.80 -26.66
C TYR A 9 10.25 1.73 -27.80
N GLN A 10 11.10 1.22 -28.70
CA GLN A 10 11.57 2.01 -29.85
C GLN A 10 10.45 2.32 -30.85
N GLN A 11 9.52 1.38 -31.09
CA GLN A 11 8.33 1.65 -31.93
C GLN A 11 7.45 2.76 -31.34
N VAL A 12 7.24 2.74 -30.03
CA VAL A 12 6.44 3.76 -29.33
C VAL A 12 7.11 5.13 -29.45
N LEU A 13 8.42 5.23 -29.24
CA LEU A 13 9.17 6.48 -29.41
C LEU A 13 9.12 7.02 -30.84
N GLN A 14 9.19 6.13 -31.83
CA GLN A 14 9.13 6.52 -33.24
C GLN A 14 7.75 7.11 -33.61
N ILE A 15 6.66 6.49 -33.13
CA ILE A 15 5.29 7.00 -33.28
C ILE A 15 5.14 8.41 -32.67
N TYR A 16 5.74 8.65 -31.50
CA TYR A 16 5.74 9.99 -30.90
C TYR A 16 6.50 11.02 -31.73
N SER A 17 7.65 10.64 -32.29
CA SER A 17 8.47 11.54 -33.11
C SER A 17 7.78 11.89 -34.45
N GLU A 18 7.15 10.92 -35.10
CA GLU A 18 6.40 11.12 -36.34
C GLU A 18 5.11 11.93 -36.11
N GLY A 19 4.43 11.70 -34.98
CA GLY A 19 3.27 12.50 -34.56
C GLY A 19 3.60 13.98 -34.31
N ALA A 20 4.77 14.27 -33.74
CA ALA A 20 5.24 15.64 -33.52
C ALA A 20 5.56 16.37 -34.83
N VAL A 21 6.16 15.68 -35.80
CA VAL A 21 6.51 16.26 -37.12
C VAL A 21 5.27 16.45 -38.01
N PHE A 22 4.28 15.56 -37.93
CA PHE A 22 3.01 15.75 -38.62
C PHE A 22 2.25 16.97 -38.10
N MET A 23 2.34 17.23 -36.78
CA MET A 23 1.76 18.42 -36.15
C MET A 23 2.46 19.72 -36.58
N SER A 24 3.79 19.72 -36.76
CA SER A 24 4.53 20.92 -37.19
C SER A 24 4.25 21.34 -38.63
N SER A 25 3.90 20.41 -39.53
CA SER A 25 3.63 20.71 -40.94
C SER A 25 2.30 21.42 -41.20
N ARG A 26 1.32 21.30 -40.29
CA ARG A 26 -0.02 21.89 -40.42
C ARG A 26 -0.23 23.19 -39.63
N LEU A 27 0.73 23.57 -38.79
CA LEU A 27 0.70 24.82 -38.00
C LEU A 27 1.00 26.08 -38.83
N ALA A 28 1.47 25.95 -40.07
CA ALA A 28 1.82 27.10 -40.92
C ALA A 28 0.60 27.86 -41.52
N ARG A 29 -0.64 27.38 -41.34
CA ARG A 29 -1.85 28.01 -41.92
C ARG A 29 -2.90 28.47 -40.91
N ALA A 30 -2.69 28.26 -39.61
CA ALA A 30 -3.60 28.72 -38.56
C ALA A 30 -3.03 29.98 -37.90
N GLY A 31 -3.83 31.05 -37.82
CA GLY A 31 -3.40 32.31 -37.19
C GLY A 31 -2.94 32.10 -35.74
N ALA A 32 -1.95 32.88 -35.30
CA ALA A 32 -1.28 32.72 -33.99
C ALA A 32 -2.25 32.59 -32.79
N GLY A 33 -3.44 33.22 -32.87
CA GLY A 33 -4.49 33.10 -31.83
C GLY A 33 -5.15 31.72 -31.73
N VAL A 34 -5.27 30.99 -32.84
CA VAL A 34 -5.83 29.62 -32.85
C VAL A 34 -4.83 28.64 -32.24
N CYS A 35 -3.53 28.81 -32.51
CA CYS A 35 -2.47 28.01 -31.89
C CYS A 35 -2.37 28.27 -30.38
N LEU A 36 -2.47 29.52 -29.92
CA LEU A 36 -2.43 29.85 -28.50
C LEU A 36 -3.64 29.26 -27.74
N PHE A 37 -4.83 29.30 -28.35
CA PHE A 37 -6.05 28.74 -27.75
C PHE A 37 -6.01 27.20 -27.69
N LEU A 38 -5.53 26.54 -28.74
CA LEU A 38 -5.35 25.08 -28.76
C LEU A 38 -4.25 24.63 -27.78
N LEU A 39 -3.19 25.42 -27.60
CA LEU A 39 -2.15 25.16 -26.58
C LEU A 39 -2.74 25.28 -25.17
N PHE A 40 -3.59 26.28 -24.94
CA PHE A 40 -4.27 26.49 -23.66
C PHE A 40 -5.25 25.34 -23.34
N VAL A 41 -5.99 24.86 -24.35
CA VAL A 41 -6.88 23.70 -24.21
C VAL A 41 -6.10 22.41 -23.96
N LEU A 42 -4.96 22.20 -24.64
CA LEU A 42 -4.08 21.05 -24.41
C LEU A 42 -3.45 21.05 -23.01
N ILE A 43 -3.01 22.22 -22.52
CA ILE A 43 -2.47 22.36 -21.16
C ILE A 43 -3.56 22.12 -20.13
N ALA A 44 -4.77 22.67 -20.31
CA ALA A 44 -5.90 22.41 -19.42
C ALA A 44 -6.29 20.92 -19.37
N PHE A 45 -6.23 20.22 -20.50
CA PHE A 45 -6.49 18.78 -20.57
C PHE A 45 -5.36 17.96 -19.90
N PHE A 46 -4.11 18.39 -20.03
CA PHE A 46 -2.95 17.74 -19.39
C PHE A 46 -2.94 17.92 -17.86
N VAL A 47 -3.39 19.06 -17.36
CA VAL A 47 -3.53 19.34 -15.92
C VAL A 47 -4.66 18.51 -15.28
N LEU A 48 -5.75 18.25 -16.01
CA LEU A 48 -6.88 17.45 -15.51
C LEU A 48 -6.67 15.93 -15.65
N ALA A 49 -5.72 15.49 -16.49
CA ALA A 49 -5.43 14.09 -16.74
C ALA A 49 -4.32 13.51 -15.84
N GLN A 50 -3.89 14.21 -14.78
CA GLN A 50 -2.93 13.64 -13.85
C GLN A 50 -3.60 12.51 -13.08
N PRO A 51 -3.06 11.27 -13.11
CA PRO A 51 -3.48 10.26 -12.16
C PRO A 51 -3.13 10.79 -10.77
N GLY A 52 -4.15 11.21 -10.01
CA GLY A 52 -3.97 11.52 -8.61
C GLY A 52 -3.39 10.29 -7.93
N LEU A 53 -2.30 10.48 -7.16
CA LEU A 53 -1.87 9.48 -6.19
C LEU A 53 -3.10 9.17 -5.32
N ALA A 54 -3.75 8.05 -5.61
CA ALA A 54 -4.89 7.60 -4.83
C ALA A 54 -4.36 7.29 -3.43
N ALA A 55 -4.60 8.23 -2.49
CA ALA A 55 -4.33 7.99 -1.10
C ALA A 55 -5.14 6.76 -0.66
N GLY A 56 -4.47 5.79 -0.03
CA GLY A 56 -5.15 4.59 0.45
C GLY A 56 -6.15 4.90 1.57
N ALA A 57 -7.00 3.93 1.86
CA ALA A 57 -8.02 4.06 2.88
C ALA A 57 -7.41 4.06 4.30
N VAL A 58 -8.12 4.69 5.23
CA VAL A 58 -7.74 4.72 6.65
C VAL A 58 -8.69 3.84 7.45
N TYR A 59 -8.12 2.92 8.22
CA TYR A 59 -8.85 1.99 9.07
C TYR A 59 -8.44 2.11 10.53
N TYR A 60 -9.31 1.66 11.42
CA TYR A 60 -9.11 1.73 12.87
C TYR A 60 -9.37 0.37 13.51
N VAL A 61 -8.50 0.01 14.45
CA VAL A 61 -8.60 -1.20 15.26
C VAL A 61 -8.59 -0.81 16.73
N ALA A 62 -9.52 -1.33 17.52
CA ALA A 62 -9.63 -1.07 18.96
C ALA A 62 -10.02 -2.34 19.72
N PRO A 63 -9.53 -2.58 20.96
CA PRO A 63 -9.88 -3.78 21.71
C PRO A 63 -11.39 -3.90 22.01
N THR A 64 -12.08 -2.76 22.07
CA THR A 64 -13.54 -2.64 22.26
C THR A 64 -14.34 -2.70 20.96
N GLY A 65 -13.68 -2.85 19.80
CA GLY A 65 -14.30 -2.90 18.49
C GLY A 65 -14.99 -4.23 18.18
N ASN A 66 -15.40 -4.37 16.91
CA ASN A 66 -16.01 -5.60 16.37
C ASN A 66 -15.53 -5.83 14.93
N ASP A 67 -15.10 -7.05 14.59
CA ASP A 67 -14.58 -7.37 13.25
C ASP A 67 -15.66 -7.40 12.15
N ALA A 68 -16.94 -7.33 12.52
CA ALA A 68 -18.06 -7.10 11.61
C ALA A 68 -18.24 -5.62 11.25
N ASN A 69 -17.59 -4.69 11.95
CA ASN A 69 -17.66 -3.26 11.66
C ASN A 69 -16.96 -2.92 10.33
N PRO A 70 -17.22 -1.72 9.76
CA PRO A 70 -16.52 -1.26 8.55
C PRO A 70 -15.05 -0.87 8.78
N GLY A 71 -14.58 -0.78 10.04
CA GLY A 71 -13.21 -0.39 10.36
C GLY A 71 -12.99 1.13 10.37
N THR A 72 -14.04 1.92 10.57
CA THR A 72 -13.96 3.37 10.72
C THR A 72 -13.59 3.75 12.16
N GLU A 73 -13.26 5.02 12.41
CA GLU A 73 -12.89 5.46 13.77
C GLU A 73 -14.03 5.25 14.78
N ALA A 74 -15.27 5.52 14.37
CA ALA A 74 -16.46 5.33 15.20
C ALA A 74 -16.88 3.86 15.34
N GLN A 75 -16.56 3.04 14.34
CA GLN A 75 -16.87 1.61 14.32
C GLN A 75 -15.59 0.83 13.93
N PRO A 76 -14.63 0.72 14.86
CA PRO A 76 -13.35 0.08 14.58
C PRO A 76 -13.49 -1.44 14.54
N TRP A 77 -12.57 -2.09 13.83
CA TRP A 77 -12.37 -3.53 13.97
C TRP A 77 -11.86 -3.87 15.36
N ARG A 78 -12.05 -5.13 15.77
CA ARG A 78 -11.58 -5.62 17.07
C ARG A 78 -10.14 -6.11 17.01
N THR A 79 -9.78 -6.82 15.95
CA THR A 79 -8.51 -7.53 15.85
C THR A 79 -7.58 -6.89 14.82
N ILE A 80 -6.28 -6.96 15.09
CA ILE A 80 -5.24 -6.54 14.15
C ILE A 80 -5.19 -7.53 12.98
N GLN A 81 -5.46 -8.82 13.21
CA GLN A 81 -5.56 -9.81 12.14
C GLN A 81 -6.67 -9.48 11.13
N LYS A 82 -7.84 -8.98 11.58
CA LYS A 82 -8.89 -8.52 10.66
C LYS A 82 -8.35 -7.44 9.72
N ALA A 83 -7.62 -6.47 10.25
CA ALA A 83 -6.99 -5.44 9.43
C ALA A 83 -5.96 -6.03 8.46
N ALA A 84 -5.07 -6.93 8.92
CA ALA A 84 -4.09 -7.62 8.08
C ALA A 84 -4.71 -8.36 6.88
N ASN A 85 -5.92 -8.88 7.04
CA ASN A 85 -6.64 -9.56 5.97
C ASN A 85 -7.34 -8.60 4.99
N SER A 86 -7.66 -7.38 5.41
CA SER A 86 -8.53 -6.44 4.69
C SER A 86 -7.80 -5.35 3.90
N VAL A 87 -6.60 -4.96 4.31
CA VAL A 87 -5.85 -3.82 3.72
C VAL A 87 -5.34 -4.05 2.31
N ASN A 88 -5.18 -2.98 1.55
CA ASN A 88 -4.64 -2.91 0.19
C ASN A 88 -3.47 -1.90 0.11
N PRO A 89 -2.67 -1.92 -0.98
CA PRO A 89 -1.58 -0.96 -1.15
C PRO A 89 -2.00 0.48 -0.91
N GLY A 90 -1.26 1.18 -0.04
CA GLY A 90 -1.50 2.58 0.33
C GLY A 90 -2.34 2.75 1.60
N ASP A 91 -3.02 1.70 2.06
CA ASP A 91 -3.89 1.80 3.23
C ASP A 91 -3.09 1.99 4.53
N THR A 92 -3.70 2.72 5.46
CA THR A 92 -3.16 2.97 6.80
C THR A 92 -4.12 2.48 7.88
N VAL A 93 -3.62 1.69 8.81
CA VAL A 93 -4.35 1.16 9.97
C VAL A 93 -3.84 1.84 11.23
N PHE A 94 -4.70 2.60 11.89
CA PHE A 94 -4.47 3.13 13.22
C PHE A 94 -4.96 2.14 14.28
N ILE A 95 -4.04 1.72 15.15
CA ILE A 95 -4.32 0.75 16.21
C ILE A 95 -4.38 1.49 17.54
N ARG A 96 -5.56 1.48 18.16
CA ARG A 96 -5.81 2.09 19.47
C ARG A 96 -5.02 1.36 20.56
N GLY A 97 -4.74 2.06 21.65
CA GLY A 97 -4.06 1.53 22.82
C GLY A 97 -4.85 0.41 23.48
N GLY A 98 -4.11 -0.55 24.01
CA GLY A 98 -4.67 -1.71 24.71
C GLY A 98 -3.93 -3.01 24.36
N ALA A 99 -4.32 -4.09 25.05
CA ALA A 99 -3.73 -5.40 24.85
C ALA A 99 -4.55 -6.23 23.85
N TYR A 100 -3.84 -6.77 22.86
CA TYR A 100 -4.38 -7.62 21.80
C TYR A 100 -3.77 -9.02 21.94
N ASN A 101 -4.54 -9.95 22.52
CA ASN A 101 -4.09 -11.33 22.71
C ASN A 101 -4.27 -12.19 21.43
N GLU A 102 -3.49 -11.87 20.41
CA GLU A 102 -3.58 -12.49 19.09
C GLU A 102 -2.21 -12.74 18.48
N VAL A 103 -2.19 -13.60 17.45
CA VAL A 103 -1.05 -13.75 16.55
C VAL A 103 -1.46 -13.16 15.22
N VAL A 104 -0.68 -12.21 14.72
CA VAL A 104 -0.94 -11.48 13.47
C VAL A 104 -0.03 -12.02 12.38
N LEU A 105 -0.63 -12.48 11.29
CA LEU A 105 0.03 -12.89 10.08
C LEU A 105 -0.41 -11.97 8.93
N LEU A 106 0.55 -11.22 8.39
CA LEU A 106 0.36 -10.35 7.24
C LEU A 106 0.99 -10.98 5.99
N THR A 107 0.14 -11.25 4.99
CA THR A 107 0.53 -11.83 3.70
C THR A 107 0.31 -10.86 2.53
N ARG A 108 -0.38 -9.74 2.74
CA ARG A 108 -0.69 -8.75 1.70
C ARG A 108 0.46 -7.75 1.53
N SER A 109 0.83 -7.47 0.28
CA SER A 109 1.89 -6.53 -0.07
C SER A 109 1.34 -5.15 -0.39
N GLY A 110 2.12 -4.11 -0.07
CA GLY A 110 1.99 -2.81 -0.71
C GLY A 110 2.69 -2.77 -2.07
N THR A 111 2.92 -1.57 -2.58
CA THR A 111 3.82 -1.30 -3.71
C THR A 111 4.89 -0.29 -3.32
N ALA A 112 5.91 -0.11 -4.17
CA ALA A 112 6.99 0.85 -3.93
C ALA A 112 6.48 2.28 -3.65
N ASP A 113 5.38 2.68 -4.28
CA ASP A 113 4.77 3.99 -4.08
C ASP A 113 3.67 3.98 -3.01
N ASN A 114 3.08 2.82 -2.71
CA ASN A 114 1.90 2.68 -1.84
C ASN A 114 2.12 1.60 -0.78
N TYR A 115 2.81 1.97 0.29
CA TYR A 115 3.05 1.09 1.43
C TYR A 115 1.75 0.80 2.19
N ILE A 116 1.61 -0.42 2.71
CA ILE A 116 0.60 -0.72 3.74
C ILE A 116 1.20 -0.34 5.09
N THR A 117 0.49 0.47 5.88
CA THR A 117 0.99 0.98 7.15
C THR A 117 0.14 0.51 8.32
N PHE A 118 0.74 -0.16 9.30
CA PHE A 118 0.17 -0.43 10.61
C PHE A 118 0.86 0.48 11.62
N GLN A 119 0.11 1.35 12.27
CA GLN A 119 0.68 2.29 13.23
C GLN A 119 -0.18 2.49 14.46
N ASN A 120 0.45 2.85 15.57
CA ASN A 120 -0.29 3.25 16.76
C ASN A 120 -1.14 4.50 16.48
N TYR A 121 -2.32 4.55 17.10
CA TYR A 121 -3.05 5.80 17.19
C TYR A 121 -2.19 6.83 17.95
N PRO A 122 -2.12 8.10 17.49
CA PRO A 122 -1.22 9.08 18.08
C PRO A 122 -1.34 9.18 19.60
N GLY A 123 -0.22 9.05 20.31
CA GLY A 123 -0.16 9.11 21.77
C GLY A 123 -0.59 7.83 22.50
N GLU A 124 -1.11 6.83 21.79
CA GLU A 124 -1.53 5.55 22.37
C GLU A 124 -0.46 4.46 22.12
N THR A 125 -0.43 3.43 22.97
CA THR A 125 0.49 2.29 22.84
C THR A 125 -0.30 0.99 22.69
N PRO A 126 -0.50 0.49 21.45
CA PRO A 126 -1.05 -0.84 21.21
C PRO A 126 -0.02 -1.91 21.61
N ILE A 127 -0.49 -2.94 22.30
CA ILE A 127 0.34 -4.03 22.80
C ILE A 127 -0.16 -5.35 22.22
N ILE A 128 0.66 -6.02 21.43
CA ILE A 128 0.43 -7.39 21.00
C ILE A 128 0.91 -8.31 22.11
N ASP A 129 -0.01 -9.08 22.69
CA ASP A 129 0.20 -9.84 23.90
C ASP A 129 0.19 -11.35 23.63
N GLY A 130 1.34 -12.00 23.84
CA GLY A 130 1.50 -13.44 23.68
C GLY A 130 1.09 -14.28 24.88
N ALA A 131 0.51 -13.70 25.94
CA ALA A 131 0.13 -14.46 27.12
C ALA A 131 -0.76 -15.67 26.76
N GLY A 132 -0.35 -16.86 27.19
CA GLY A 132 -1.07 -18.11 26.90
C GLY A 132 -0.93 -18.64 25.47
N LYS A 133 -0.10 -18.03 24.61
CA LYS A 133 0.24 -18.54 23.28
C LYS A 133 1.49 -19.42 23.33
N SER A 134 1.47 -20.52 22.59
CA SER A 134 2.54 -21.50 22.45
C SER A 134 3.48 -21.14 21.29
N SER A 135 4.70 -21.68 21.28
CA SER A 135 5.61 -21.58 20.14
C SER A 135 5.06 -22.18 18.85
N SER A 136 4.08 -23.09 18.95
CA SER A 136 3.33 -23.60 17.79
C SER A 136 2.35 -22.59 17.19
N ASP A 137 1.94 -21.59 17.95
CA ASP A 137 1.01 -20.55 17.49
C ASP A 137 1.76 -19.45 16.73
N TYR A 138 3.04 -19.29 17.04
CA TYR A 138 3.92 -18.33 16.39
C TYR A 138 4.47 -18.92 15.10
N TRP A 139 4.52 -18.10 14.05
CA TRP A 139 5.36 -18.38 12.91
C TRP A 139 6.80 -18.00 13.26
N ASN A 140 7.16 -16.74 13.02
CA ASN A 140 8.45 -16.16 13.41
C ASN A 140 8.29 -15.01 14.43
N GLY A 141 7.09 -14.84 14.98
CA GLY A 141 6.73 -13.73 15.86
C GLY A 141 5.22 -13.62 16.10
N LEU A 142 4.84 -12.83 17.10
CA LEU A 142 3.45 -12.45 17.37
C LEU A 142 2.86 -11.52 16.30
N PHE A 143 3.71 -10.74 15.65
CA PHE A 143 3.38 -10.06 14.40
C PHE A 143 4.37 -10.51 13.34
N ALA A 144 3.89 -11.23 12.34
CA ALA A 144 4.69 -11.85 11.30
C ALA A 144 4.32 -11.32 9.92
N ILE A 145 5.32 -10.86 9.16
CA ILE A 145 5.19 -10.60 7.73
C ILE A 145 5.72 -11.83 6.98
N ARG A 146 4.89 -12.44 6.15
CA ARG A 146 5.20 -13.73 5.53
C ARG A 146 4.85 -13.76 4.05
N GLY A 147 5.84 -14.12 3.22
CA GLY A 147 5.61 -14.40 1.81
C GLY A 147 4.60 -15.53 1.57
N VAL A 148 3.79 -15.39 0.52
CA VAL A 148 2.79 -16.40 0.13
C VAL A 148 3.38 -17.53 -0.70
N SER A 149 4.60 -17.37 -1.21
CA SER A 149 5.39 -18.39 -1.92
C SER A 149 6.87 -18.00 -1.94
N ALA A 150 7.77 -18.93 -2.29
CA ALA A 150 9.19 -18.67 -2.51
C ALA A 150 9.46 -17.55 -3.55
N THR A 151 8.53 -17.35 -4.48
CA THR A 151 8.59 -16.32 -5.53
C THR A 151 7.69 -15.11 -5.28
N ASN A 152 6.79 -15.16 -4.30
CA ASN A 152 5.86 -14.09 -4.00
C ASN A 152 5.98 -13.69 -2.53
N ARG A 153 6.84 -12.69 -2.30
CA ARG A 153 7.17 -12.17 -0.97
C ARG A 153 6.24 -11.03 -0.61
N THR A 154 5.88 -10.96 0.68
CA THR A 154 5.16 -9.82 1.21
C THR A 154 6.12 -8.65 1.39
N GLN A 155 5.81 -7.51 0.75
CA GLN A 155 6.72 -6.37 0.65
C GLN A 155 5.99 -5.04 0.87
N TYR A 156 6.77 -3.98 1.10
CA TYR A 156 6.29 -2.60 1.23
C TYR A 156 5.32 -2.39 2.40
N ILE A 157 5.73 -2.87 3.58
CA ILE A 157 4.97 -2.76 4.82
C ILE A 157 5.69 -1.82 5.79
N LYS A 158 4.94 -0.96 6.48
CA LYS A 158 5.40 -0.16 7.61
C LYS A 158 4.69 -0.63 8.88
N VAL A 159 5.45 -0.87 9.95
CA VAL A 159 4.92 -1.19 11.29
C VAL A 159 5.54 -0.21 12.27
N ILE A 160 4.71 0.60 12.93
CA ILE A 160 5.18 1.79 13.67
C ILE A 160 4.50 1.84 15.05
N GLY A 161 5.29 1.93 16.13
CA GLY A 161 4.79 2.21 17.47
C GLY A 161 4.00 1.09 18.15
N LEU A 162 4.07 -0.14 17.63
CA LEU A 162 3.50 -1.32 18.29
C LEU A 162 4.47 -1.87 19.33
N ARG A 163 3.96 -2.25 20.50
CA ARG A 163 4.70 -2.98 21.53
C ARG A 163 4.34 -4.45 21.47
N VAL A 164 5.31 -5.33 21.72
CA VAL A 164 5.07 -6.76 21.93
C VAL A 164 5.38 -7.09 23.39
N GLN A 165 4.53 -7.89 24.04
CA GLN A 165 4.75 -8.39 25.39
C GLN A 165 4.38 -9.86 25.51
N ASN A 166 4.92 -10.52 26.55
CA ASN A 166 4.67 -11.94 26.86
C ASN A 166 4.85 -12.87 25.66
N SER A 167 5.74 -12.51 24.73
CA SER A 167 6.17 -13.41 23.68
C SER A 167 6.95 -14.56 24.30
N GLY A 168 6.58 -15.79 23.98
CA GLY A 168 7.42 -16.94 24.30
C GLY A 168 8.81 -16.82 23.65
N SER A 169 9.68 -17.79 23.93
CA SER A 169 11.04 -17.83 23.37
C SER A 169 11.02 -17.58 21.84
N ASN A 170 11.69 -16.49 21.41
CA ASN A 170 11.84 -16.07 20.01
C ASN A 170 10.60 -15.46 19.30
N ALA A 171 9.57 -15.00 20.01
CA ALA A 171 8.29 -14.60 19.37
C ALA A 171 7.94 -13.10 19.40
N GLY A 172 8.92 -12.21 19.19
CA GLY A 172 8.69 -10.76 19.10
C GLY A 172 8.02 -10.33 17.80
N PHE A 173 8.69 -9.44 17.06
CA PHE A 173 8.36 -9.18 15.66
C PHE A 173 9.08 -10.19 14.76
N GLY A 174 8.36 -10.77 13.82
CA GLY A 174 8.87 -11.77 12.89
C GLY A 174 8.81 -11.31 11.44
N ILE A 175 9.86 -11.58 10.67
CA ILE A 175 9.86 -11.45 9.22
C ILE A 175 10.30 -12.80 8.66
N SER A 176 9.49 -13.42 7.80
CA SER A 176 9.85 -14.65 7.09
C SER A 176 9.87 -14.43 5.59
N CYS A 177 11.02 -14.75 4.99
CA CYS A 177 11.17 -14.80 3.53
C CYS A 177 10.83 -16.18 2.94
N TYR A 178 10.59 -17.19 3.78
CA TYR A 178 10.43 -18.59 3.39
C TYR A 178 9.07 -19.16 3.80
N TYR A 179 8.56 -20.04 2.93
CA TYR A 179 7.52 -21.02 3.24
C TYR A 179 8.19 -22.27 3.79
#